data_AF-A0A6M3MDL8-F1
#
_entry.id   AF-A0A6M3MDL8-F1
#
_cell.length_a   1.000
_cell.length_b   1.000
_cell.length_c   1.000
_cell.angle_alpha   90.00
_cell.angle_beta   90.00
_cell.angle_gamma   90.00
#
_symmetry.space_group_name_H-M   'P 1'
#
loop_
_entity.id
_entity.type
_entity.pdbx_description
1 polymer ?
#
loop_
_entity_poly.entity_id
_entity_poly.type
_entity_poly.pdbx_seq_one_letter_code
_entity_poly.pdbx_strand_id
1 'polypeptide(L)'
;MQEGSGFFHEGRWDELSEGDTIIARKHRAVRKWMPRYYQERGYTTIWESSNPVPLRLDGELDGAISRYFRYWRSPQYQSLGDITTPYVIKDLDALVMKHHDDPIFSVTLLMDTHSPYHDGDGHAWLLDTGQPDINKHRQMLAMRYIDIIFPNFLEIFRKTGRPTEFIFTSDHGEKFGGPGGWGHSPFRRDMRFNQELFAIPWLRKRIDDWSKIKITRGGADE
;
A
#
# COMPACT_ATOMS: atom_id res chain seq x y z
N MET A 1 22.24 -22.66 8.25
CA MET A 1 21.52 -21.42 7.89
C MET A 1 20.12 -21.57 8.46
N GLN A 2 19.76 -20.72 9.42
CA GLN A 2 18.47 -20.78 10.11
C GLN A 2 17.43 -20.09 9.24
N GLU A 3 16.40 -20.84 8.82
CA GLU A 3 15.25 -20.30 8.11
C GLU A 3 14.37 -19.55 9.12
N GLY A 4 14.17 -18.26 8.87
CA GLY A 4 13.27 -17.45 9.68
C GLY A 4 11.82 -17.70 9.25
N SER A 5 10.99 -18.15 10.18
CA SER A 5 9.53 -18.03 10.10
C SER A 5 9.07 -17.11 11.22
N GLY A 6 8.12 -16.21 10.93
CA GLY A 6 7.66 -15.23 11.90
C GLY A 6 6.20 -14.85 11.71
N PHE A 7 5.44 -14.95 12.80
CA PHE A 7 4.49 -13.92 13.22
C PHE A 7 4.69 -13.66 14.71
N PHE A 8 4.69 -12.38 15.10
CA PHE A 8 4.72 -11.96 16.50
C PHE A 8 3.31 -11.95 17.09
N HIS A 9 3.04 -12.89 17.99
CA HIS A 9 2.07 -12.71 19.07
C HIS A 9 2.59 -13.41 20.33
N GLU A 10 2.86 -12.63 21.38
CA GLU A 10 3.09 -13.09 22.76
C GLU A 10 4.23 -14.12 23.00
N GLY A 11 5.26 -14.16 22.14
CA GLY A 11 6.52 -14.85 22.45
C GLY A 11 6.42 -16.37 22.61
N ARG A 12 5.37 -17.00 22.08
CA ARG A 12 5.24 -18.47 22.04
C ARG A 12 5.26 -18.97 20.59
N TRP A 13 6.04 -20.03 20.40
CA TRP A 13 6.10 -20.79 19.16
C TRP A 13 5.02 -21.87 19.22
N ASP A 14 3.92 -21.67 18.49
CA ASP A 14 2.92 -22.72 18.28
C ASP A 14 3.14 -23.35 16.90
N GLU A 15 3.33 -24.67 16.85
CA GLU A 15 3.30 -25.44 15.59
C GLU A 15 1.86 -25.50 15.08
N LEU A 16 1.60 -24.94 13.91
CA LEU A 16 0.32 -25.07 13.21
C LEU A 16 0.45 -26.19 12.17
N SER A 17 -0.23 -27.31 12.39
CA SER A 17 -0.46 -28.32 11.36
C SER A 17 -1.65 -27.89 10.49
N GLU A 18 -1.48 -27.89 9.17
CA GLU A 18 -2.54 -27.56 8.20
C GLU A 18 -3.82 -28.37 8.45
N GLY A 19 -4.93 -27.64 8.60
CA GLY A 19 -6.26 -28.20 8.77
C GLY A 19 -7.29 -27.09 8.65
N ASP A 20 -7.98 -27.05 7.50
CA ASP A 20 -8.97 -26.05 7.08
C ASP A 20 -10.07 -25.76 8.13
N THR A 21 -10.26 -26.65 9.11
CA THR A 21 -11.30 -26.56 10.13
C THR A 21 -10.89 -25.74 11.37
N ILE A 22 -9.60 -25.68 11.74
CA ILE A 22 -9.16 -24.84 12.88
C ILE A 22 -9.09 -23.37 12.46
N ILE A 23 -8.70 -23.12 11.21
CA ILE A 23 -8.72 -21.81 10.57
C ILE A 23 -10.18 -21.31 10.50
N ALA A 24 -11.12 -22.05 9.93
CA ALA A 24 -12.50 -21.57 9.77
C ALA A 24 -13.23 -21.21 11.09
N ARG A 25 -12.99 -21.94 12.18
CA ARG A 25 -13.78 -21.80 13.42
C ARG A 25 -13.22 -20.80 14.42
N LYS A 26 -11.88 -20.65 14.51
CA LYS A 26 -11.26 -19.57 15.30
C LYS A 26 -11.30 -18.22 14.56
N HIS A 27 -11.36 -18.21 13.22
CA HIS A 27 -11.38 -16.98 12.42
C HIS A 27 -12.64 -16.13 12.54
N ARG A 28 -13.78 -16.68 12.98
CA ARG A 28 -14.97 -15.86 13.29
C ARG A 28 -14.74 -14.87 14.43
N ALA A 29 -13.77 -15.14 15.31
CA ALA A 29 -13.32 -14.24 16.37
C ALA A 29 -11.99 -13.54 16.02
N VAL A 30 -11.37 -13.82 14.86
CA VAL A 30 -10.09 -13.23 14.48
C VAL A 30 -10.27 -11.77 14.12
N ARG A 31 -9.93 -10.96 15.12
CA ARG A 31 -9.38 -9.60 15.07
C ARG A 31 -10.29 -8.56 14.44
N LYS A 32 -10.60 -7.52 15.21
CA LYS A 32 -11.00 -6.23 14.65
C LYS A 32 -9.85 -5.75 13.76
N TRP A 33 -9.86 -6.16 12.50
CA TRP A 33 -8.93 -5.67 11.50
C TRP A 33 -9.19 -4.17 11.30
N MET A 34 -8.12 -3.43 11.02
CA MET A 34 -8.08 -1.97 11.20
C MET A 34 -9.27 -1.21 10.56
N PRO A 35 -9.72 -1.52 9.33
CA PRO A 35 -10.86 -0.81 8.71
C PRO A 35 -12.17 -0.97 9.49
N ARG A 36 -12.47 -2.19 9.96
CA ARG A 36 -13.66 -2.47 10.78
C ARG A 36 -13.63 -1.68 12.08
N TYR A 37 -12.47 -1.59 12.74
CA TYR A 37 -12.33 -0.87 14.00
C TYR A 37 -12.73 0.60 13.87
N TYR A 38 -12.32 1.26 12.79
CA TYR A 38 -12.62 2.66 12.49
C TYR A 38 -14.07 2.84 12.03
N GLN A 39 -14.57 1.95 11.17
CA GLN A 39 -15.96 1.99 10.71
C GLN A 39 -16.96 1.90 11.89
N GLU A 40 -16.74 0.97 12.83
CA GLU A 40 -17.58 0.80 14.03
C GLU A 40 -17.55 2.03 14.97
N ARG A 41 -16.62 2.97 14.77
CA ARG A 41 -16.48 4.21 15.55
C ARG A 41 -16.97 5.46 14.80
N GLY A 42 -17.68 5.26 13.68
CA GLY A 42 -18.23 6.36 12.89
C GLY A 42 -17.19 7.06 12.01
N TYR A 43 -16.05 6.43 11.73
CA TYR A 43 -15.12 6.98 10.75
C TYR A 43 -15.66 6.77 9.34
N THR A 44 -15.47 7.78 8.48
CA THR A 44 -15.55 7.59 7.04
C THR A 44 -14.31 6.81 6.59
N THR A 45 -14.51 5.54 6.23
CA THR A 45 -13.45 4.63 5.79
C THR A 45 -13.33 4.63 4.26
N ILE A 46 -12.13 4.92 3.76
CA ILE A 46 -11.83 5.09 2.34
C ILE A 46 -10.70 4.14 1.94
N TRP A 47 -10.89 3.44 0.82
CA TRP A 47 -9.85 2.67 0.15
C TRP A 47 -9.71 3.14 -1.31
N GLU A 48 -8.52 3.61 -1.66
CA GLU A 48 -8.16 4.06 -3.01
C GLU A 48 -6.98 3.23 -3.52
N SER A 49 -7.18 2.39 -4.54
CA SER A 49 -6.06 1.64 -5.11
C SER A 49 -6.34 1.10 -6.50
N SER A 50 -5.41 1.29 -7.42
CA SER A 50 -5.42 0.61 -8.73
C SER A 50 -4.88 -0.81 -8.70
N ASN A 51 -4.35 -1.27 -7.56
CA ASN A 51 -3.84 -2.62 -7.44
C ASN A 51 -5.00 -3.64 -7.58
N PRO A 52 -4.91 -4.60 -8.53
CA PRO A 52 -5.95 -5.61 -8.71
C PRO A 52 -5.96 -6.69 -7.62
N VAL A 53 -4.87 -6.85 -6.86
CA VAL A 53 -4.73 -7.89 -5.83
C VAL A 53 -5.78 -7.74 -4.72
N PRO A 54 -6.00 -6.55 -4.12
CA PRO A 54 -7.09 -6.33 -3.18
C PRO A 54 -8.47 -6.73 -3.71
N LEU A 55 -8.76 -6.49 -4.99
CA LEU A 55 -10.04 -6.85 -5.59
C LEU A 55 -10.21 -8.38 -5.69
N ARG A 56 -9.15 -9.08 -6.12
CA ARG A 56 -9.14 -10.55 -6.17
C ARG A 56 -9.32 -11.15 -4.78
N LEU A 57 -8.52 -10.67 -3.82
CA LEU A 57 -8.56 -11.14 -2.44
C LEU A 57 -9.92 -10.89 -1.81
N ASP A 58 -10.53 -9.72 -2.04
CA ASP A 58 -11.88 -9.42 -1.56
C ASP A 58 -12.92 -10.38 -2.15
N GLY A 59 -12.81 -10.74 -3.43
CA GLY A 59 -13.66 -11.75 -4.08
C GLY A 59 -13.50 -13.15 -3.48
N GLU A 60 -12.26 -13.58 -3.23
CA GLU A 60 -11.95 -14.87 -2.57
C GLU A 60 -12.44 -14.92 -1.12
N LEU A 61 -12.53 -13.77 -0.47
CA LEU A 61 -12.99 -13.61 0.91
C LEU A 61 -14.46 -13.16 1.02
N ASP A 62 -15.28 -13.29 -0.03
CA ASP A 62 -16.71 -12.94 -0.01
C ASP A 62 -16.99 -11.50 0.48
N GLY A 63 -16.22 -10.54 -0.04
CA GLY A 63 -16.38 -9.13 0.31
C GLY A 63 -15.92 -8.80 1.73
N ALA A 64 -15.11 -9.65 2.39
CA ALA A 64 -14.67 -9.42 3.76
C ALA A 64 -13.81 -8.15 3.91
N ILE A 65 -13.19 -7.67 2.83
CA ILE A 65 -12.37 -6.46 2.84
C ILE A 65 -13.26 -5.24 2.57
N SER A 66 -13.94 -5.23 1.42
CA SER A 66 -14.69 -4.07 0.93
C SER A 66 -15.84 -3.67 1.83
N ARG A 67 -16.51 -4.61 2.53
CA ARG A 67 -17.66 -4.31 3.39
C ARG A 67 -17.37 -3.34 4.54
N TYR A 68 -16.10 -3.19 4.93
CA TYR A 68 -15.69 -2.29 6.02
C TYR A 68 -15.15 -0.94 5.52
N PHE A 69 -15.12 -0.73 4.21
CA PHE A 69 -14.84 0.55 3.57
C PHE A 69 -16.15 1.18 3.08
N ARG A 70 -16.47 2.38 3.58
CA ARG A 70 -17.60 3.17 3.04
C ARG A 70 -17.40 3.51 1.57
N TYR A 71 -16.14 3.74 1.19
CA TYR A 71 -15.72 3.97 -0.18
C TYR A 71 -14.66 2.93 -0.58
N TRP A 72 -15.04 1.97 -1.41
CA TRP A 72 -14.15 0.97 -2.01
C TRP A 72 -13.92 1.32 -3.48
N ARG A 73 -12.80 1.98 -3.78
CA ARG A 73 -12.52 2.56 -5.11
C ARG A 73 -11.58 1.74 -6.01
N SER A 74 -11.28 0.50 -5.66
CA SER A 74 -10.40 -0.33 -6.50
C SER A 74 -10.93 -0.70 -7.89
N PRO A 75 -12.22 -1.04 -8.06
CA PRO A 75 -12.75 -1.39 -9.38
C PRO A 75 -12.67 -0.26 -10.42
N GLN A 76 -12.79 1.00 -9.98
CA GLN A 76 -12.89 2.17 -10.86
C GLN A 76 -11.58 2.46 -11.60
N TYR A 77 -10.45 2.06 -11.03
CA TYR A 77 -9.13 2.32 -11.61
C TYR A 77 -8.67 1.23 -12.58
N GLN A 78 -9.32 0.06 -12.59
CA GLN A 78 -8.90 -1.08 -13.42
C GLN A 78 -9.00 -0.79 -14.93
N SER A 79 -9.89 0.11 -15.34
CA SER A 79 -10.06 0.49 -16.74
C SER A 79 -9.13 1.62 -17.20
N LEU A 80 -8.35 2.22 -16.30
CA LEU A 80 -7.52 3.41 -16.59
C LEU A 80 -6.10 3.06 -17.04
N GLY A 81 -5.75 1.76 -17.08
CA GLY A 81 -4.40 1.30 -17.40
C GLY A 81 -3.43 1.55 -16.24
N ASP A 82 -2.16 1.71 -16.57
CA ASP A 82 -1.09 1.68 -15.57
C ASP A 82 -0.89 3.03 -14.84
N ILE A 83 -1.31 4.15 -15.44
CA ILE A 83 -1.18 5.50 -14.86
C ILE A 83 -2.48 5.93 -14.17
N THR A 84 -2.57 5.66 -12.87
CA THR A 84 -3.80 5.82 -12.08
C THR A 84 -3.72 6.85 -10.95
N THR A 85 -2.50 7.18 -10.52
CA THR A 85 -2.26 8.00 -9.33
C THR A 85 -2.86 9.41 -9.39
N PRO A 86 -2.86 10.13 -10.52
CA PRO A 86 -3.58 11.41 -10.61
C PRO A 86 -5.09 11.30 -10.34
N TYR A 87 -5.72 10.20 -10.74
CA TYR A 87 -7.14 9.95 -10.49
C TYR A 87 -7.39 9.61 -9.02
N VAL A 88 -6.53 8.79 -8.43
CA VAL A 88 -6.55 8.48 -6.99
C VAL A 88 -6.45 9.75 -6.15
N ILE A 89 -5.52 10.65 -6.46
CA ILE A 89 -5.37 11.94 -5.76
C ILE A 89 -6.65 12.79 -5.89
N LYS A 90 -7.21 12.89 -7.09
CA LYS A 90 -8.43 13.66 -7.37
C LYS A 90 -9.64 13.12 -6.59
N ASP A 91 -9.86 11.81 -6.64
CA ASP A 91 -11.02 11.18 -6.01
C ASP A 91 -10.89 11.19 -4.48
N LEU A 92 -9.67 11.00 -3.96
CA LEU A 92 -9.39 11.17 -2.54
C LEU A 92 -9.68 12.60 -2.07
N ASP A 93 -9.25 13.62 -2.82
CA ASP A 93 -9.55 15.04 -2.49
C ASP A 93 -11.06 15.28 -2.41
N ALA A 94 -11.80 14.81 -3.41
CA ALA A 94 -13.26 14.94 -3.45
C ALA A 94 -13.94 14.25 -2.26
N LEU A 95 -13.50 13.05 -1.88
CA LEU A 95 -14.06 12.32 -0.74
C LEU A 95 -13.69 12.95 0.60
N VAL A 96 -12.43 13.36 0.79
CA VAL A 96 -11.98 14.01 2.02
C VAL A 96 -12.73 15.33 2.24
N MET A 97 -12.90 16.14 1.19
CA MET A 97 -13.65 17.39 1.30
C MET A 97 -15.14 17.17 1.53
N LYS A 98 -15.73 16.15 0.89
CA LYS A 98 -17.14 15.77 1.12
C LYS A 98 -17.40 15.37 2.58
N HIS A 99 -16.42 14.78 3.26
CA HIS A 99 -16.53 14.26 4.62
C HIS A 99 -15.61 15.01 5.61
N HIS A 100 -15.32 16.28 5.35
CA HIS A 100 -14.35 17.05 6.14
C HIS A 100 -14.73 17.17 7.63
N ASP A 101 -16.01 17.01 7.98
CA ASP A 101 -16.53 17.01 9.35
C ASP A 101 -16.42 15.63 10.05
N ASP A 102 -16.35 14.53 9.31
CA ASP A 102 -16.31 13.16 9.86
C ASP A 102 -14.87 12.72 10.14
N PRO A 103 -14.53 11.99 11.21
CA PRO A 103 -13.21 11.36 11.32
C PRO A 103 -12.95 10.43 10.12
N ILE A 104 -11.79 10.57 9.48
CA ILE A 104 -11.46 9.82 8.25
C ILE A 104 -10.39 8.77 8.56
N PHE A 105 -10.61 7.56 8.04
CA PHE A 105 -9.59 6.53 7.93
C PHE A 105 -9.42 6.21 6.45
N SER A 106 -8.27 6.56 5.87
CA SER A 106 -8.00 6.36 4.45
C SER A 106 -6.81 5.42 4.25
N VAL A 107 -6.95 4.49 3.32
CA VAL A 107 -5.86 3.66 2.82
C VAL A 107 -5.71 3.91 1.32
N THR A 108 -4.50 4.26 0.91
CA THR A 108 -4.15 4.45 -0.50
C THR A 108 -3.02 3.52 -0.86
N LEU A 109 -3.24 2.64 -1.83
CA LEU A 109 -2.24 1.71 -2.34
C LEU A 109 -1.95 2.02 -3.81
N LEU A 110 -0.76 2.55 -4.06
CA LEU A 110 -0.29 3.00 -5.37
C LEU A 110 0.42 1.88 -6.12
N MET A 111 0.40 1.95 -7.45
CA MET A 111 1.03 0.96 -8.33
C MET A 111 2.30 1.46 -9.03
N ASP A 112 2.67 2.74 -8.85
CA ASP A 112 3.73 3.38 -9.64
C ASP A 112 5.10 2.69 -9.49
N THR A 113 5.40 2.14 -8.31
CA THR A 113 6.64 1.42 -8.00
C THR A 113 6.58 -0.08 -8.28
N HIS A 114 5.41 -0.61 -8.62
CA HIS A 114 5.23 -1.97 -9.13
C HIS A 114 5.57 -2.01 -10.63
N SER A 115 5.91 -3.17 -11.19
CA SER A 115 6.12 -3.27 -12.64
C SER A 115 4.78 -3.25 -13.40
N PRO A 116 4.65 -2.50 -14.51
CA PRO A 116 5.65 -1.60 -15.12
C PRO A 116 5.94 -0.36 -14.25
N TYR A 117 7.23 -0.04 -14.06
CA TYR A 117 7.63 1.09 -13.20
C TYR A 117 7.30 2.43 -13.86
N HIS A 118 6.64 3.34 -13.14
CA HIS A 118 6.21 4.64 -13.65
C HIS A 118 7.10 5.77 -13.14
N ASP A 119 7.79 6.46 -14.04
CA ASP A 119 8.73 7.53 -13.70
C ASP A 119 8.10 8.93 -13.59
N GLY A 120 6.81 9.06 -13.89
CA GLY A 120 6.10 10.35 -13.85
C GLY A 120 6.15 11.15 -15.15
N ASP A 121 7.01 10.79 -16.10
CA ASP A 121 7.19 11.47 -17.40
C ASP A 121 6.33 10.82 -18.51
N GLY A 122 5.30 10.07 -18.12
CA GLY A 122 4.44 9.32 -19.03
C GLY A 122 5.05 8.00 -19.51
N HIS A 123 6.19 7.58 -18.98
CA HIS A 123 6.77 6.27 -19.29
C HIS A 123 6.34 5.20 -18.30
N ALA A 124 6.13 3.99 -18.82
CA ALA A 124 5.84 2.78 -18.08
C ALA A 124 6.88 1.73 -18.46
N TRP A 125 7.81 1.44 -17.56
CA TRP A 125 8.95 0.58 -17.85
C TRP A 125 8.65 -0.87 -17.47
N LEU A 126 8.40 -1.70 -18.47
CA LEU A 126 8.33 -3.15 -18.28
C LEU A 126 9.63 -3.70 -17.71
N LEU A 127 9.50 -4.69 -16.84
CA LEU A 127 10.63 -5.42 -16.27
C LEU A 127 11.39 -6.18 -17.35
N ASP A 128 12.70 -5.98 -17.44
CA ASP A 128 13.59 -6.82 -18.27
C ASP A 128 14.53 -7.64 -17.38
N THR A 129 14.22 -8.92 -17.21
CA THR A 129 15.01 -9.82 -16.33
C THR A 129 16.49 -9.97 -16.74
N GLY A 130 16.84 -9.63 -17.99
CA GLY A 130 18.22 -9.64 -18.47
C GLY A 130 19.02 -8.39 -18.09
N GLN A 131 18.36 -7.33 -17.59
CA GLN A 131 18.98 -6.02 -17.36
C GLN A 131 18.78 -5.52 -15.91
N PRO A 132 19.49 -6.12 -14.93
CA PRO A 132 19.25 -5.85 -13.53
C PRO A 132 19.33 -4.42 -13.08
N ASP A 133 20.43 -3.78 -13.44
CA ASP A 133 20.77 -2.46 -12.98
C ASP A 133 19.83 -1.42 -13.59
N ILE A 134 19.34 -1.71 -14.80
CA ILE A 134 18.35 -0.87 -15.50
C ILE A 134 16.98 -0.96 -14.81
N ASN A 135 16.53 -2.15 -14.41
CA ASN A 135 15.29 -2.27 -13.63
C ASN A 135 15.41 -1.55 -12.28
N LYS A 136 16.54 -1.70 -11.60
CA LYS A 136 16.80 -1.00 -10.35
C LYS A 136 16.75 0.52 -10.56
N HIS A 137 17.40 1.02 -11.61
CA HIS A 137 17.36 2.43 -11.97
C HIS A 137 15.93 2.92 -12.25
N ARG A 138 15.14 2.15 -13.01
CA ARG A 138 13.72 2.46 -13.31
C ARG A 138 12.86 2.49 -12.06
N GLN A 139 13.04 1.55 -11.13
CA GLN A 139 12.33 1.61 -9.84
C GLN A 139 12.75 2.85 -9.04
N MET A 140 14.02 3.23 -9.04
CA MET A 140 14.47 4.47 -8.39
C MET A 140 13.83 5.72 -9.01
N LEU A 141 13.63 5.76 -10.32
CA LEU A 141 12.88 6.84 -10.98
C LEU A 141 11.41 6.84 -10.53
N ALA A 142 10.77 5.68 -10.43
CA ALA A 142 9.41 5.59 -9.90
C ALA A 142 9.30 6.02 -8.44
N MET A 143 10.29 5.70 -7.61
CA MET A 143 10.35 6.18 -6.22
C MET A 143 10.52 7.71 -6.16
N ARG A 144 11.33 8.30 -7.05
CA ARG A 144 11.44 9.77 -7.16
C ARG A 144 10.11 10.39 -7.58
N TYR A 145 9.39 9.77 -8.50
CA TYR A 145 8.04 10.22 -8.85
C TYR A 145 7.12 10.24 -7.65
N ILE A 146 7.11 9.17 -6.83
CA ILE A 146 6.35 9.13 -5.58
C ILE A 146 6.73 10.30 -4.66
N ASP A 147 8.02 10.58 -4.48
CA ASP A 147 8.48 11.70 -3.65
C ASP A 147 7.98 13.07 -4.16
N ILE A 148 7.98 13.27 -5.48
CA ILE A 148 7.47 14.49 -6.12
C ILE A 148 5.96 14.68 -5.89
N ILE A 149 5.17 13.60 -5.97
CA ILE A 149 3.71 13.68 -5.85
C ILE A 149 3.21 13.55 -4.41
N PHE A 150 4.00 13.02 -3.49
CA PHE A 150 3.61 12.81 -2.09
C PHE A 150 3.04 14.07 -1.41
N PRO A 151 3.61 15.29 -1.63
CA PRO A 151 3.03 16.55 -1.18
C PRO A 151 1.55 16.76 -1.53
N ASN A 152 1.07 16.21 -2.65
CA ASN A 152 -0.33 16.34 -3.07
C ASN A 152 -1.27 15.59 -2.13
N PHE A 153 -0.85 14.43 -1.59
CA PHE A 153 -1.63 13.71 -0.59
C PHE A 153 -1.71 14.49 0.73
N LEU A 154 -0.60 15.10 1.17
CA LEU A 154 -0.58 15.92 2.38
C LEU A 154 -1.50 17.13 2.25
N GLU A 155 -1.49 17.78 1.08
CA GLU A 155 -2.31 18.96 0.78
C GLU A 155 -3.82 18.68 0.90
N ILE A 156 -4.28 17.49 0.50
CA ILE A 156 -5.69 17.09 0.64
C ILE A 156 -6.14 17.20 2.09
N PHE A 157 -5.39 16.59 3.01
CA PHE A 157 -5.77 16.61 4.43
C PHE A 157 -5.48 17.95 5.10
N ARG A 158 -4.49 18.72 4.61
CA ARG A 158 -4.26 20.10 5.09
C ARG A 158 -5.48 20.98 4.94
N LYS A 159 -6.24 20.85 3.85
CA LYS A 159 -7.49 21.61 3.61
C LYS A 159 -8.54 21.39 4.69
N THR A 160 -8.53 20.24 5.37
CA THR A 160 -9.46 19.97 6.49
C THR A 160 -9.08 20.75 7.75
N GLY A 161 -7.81 21.16 7.90
CA GLY A 161 -7.29 21.80 9.11
C GLY A 161 -7.21 20.88 10.34
N ARG A 162 -7.50 19.58 10.21
CA ARG A 162 -7.65 18.66 11.34
C ARG A 162 -6.38 17.91 11.69
N PRO A 163 -6.21 17.50 12.96
CA PRO A 163 -5.12 16.60 13.35
C PRO A 163 -5.11 15.35 12.48
N THR A 164 -4.00 15.09 11.81
CA THR A 164 -3.88 14.00 10.83
C THR A 164 -2.62 13.19 11.10
N GLU A 165 -2.75 11.87 11.07
CA GLU A 165 -1.62 10.93 11.12
C GLU A 165 -1.43 10.30 9.76
N PHE A 166 -0.20 10.38 9.26
CA PHE A 166 0.24 9.73 8.04
C PHE A 166 1.15 8.57 8.38
N ILE A 167 0.90 7.44 7.74
CA ILE A 167 1.77 6.28 7.72
C ILE A 167 2.06 5.98 6.25
N PHE A 168 3.32 6.03 5.86
CA PHE A 168 3.80 5.65 4.54
C PHE A 168 4.69 4.43 4.68
N THR A 169 4.35 3.37 3.95
CA THR A 169 5.07 2.11 3.98
C THR A 169 4.88 1.34 2.68
N SER A 170 5.58 0.23 2.54
CA SER A 170 5.46 -0.70 1.42
C SER A 170 4.95 -2.04 1.94
N ASP A 171 4.18 -2.77 1.13
CA ASP A 171 3.74 -4.13 1.42
C ASP A 171 4.90 -5.13 1.38
N HIS A 172 5.89 -4.89 0.52
CA HIS A 172 7.17 -5.61 0.47
C HIS A 172 8.26 -4.77 -0.21
N GLY A 173 9.51 -5.27 -0.15
CA GLY A 173 10.63 -4.75 -0.94
C GLY A 173 10.72 -5.42 -2.31
N GLU A 174 11.78 -5.15 -3.08
CA GLU A 174 11.96 -5.68 -4.43
C GLU A 174 13.34 -6.30 -4.62
N LYS A 175 13.41 -7.38 -5.42
CA LYS A 175 14.66 -8.08 -5.69
C LYS A 175 15.14 -7.89 -7.12
N PHE A 176 16.33 -7.32 -7.25
CA PHE A 176 17.00 -7.05 -8.52
C PHE A 176 18.11 -8.06 -8.86
N GLY A 177 17.77 -9.35 -8.98
CA GLY A 177 18.69 -10.41 -9.39
C GLY A 177 19.41 -11.13 -8.22
N GLY A 178 20.47 -11.88 -8.52
CA GLY A 178 21.22 -12.70 -7.55
C GLY A 178 20.67 -14.13 -7.33
N PRO A 179 21.24 -14.91 -6.39
CA PRO A 179 20.82 -16.28 -6.11
C PRO A 179 19.34 -16.34 -5.73
N GLY A 180 18.52 -17.12 -6.44
CA GLY A 180 17.08 -17.09 -6.26
C GLY A 180 16.37 -16.01 -7.07
N GLY A 181 16.95 -15.50 -8.15
CA GLY A 181 16.25 -14.83 -9.25
C GLY A 181 15.61 -13.48 -8.94
N TRP A 182 14.59 -13.14 -9.71
CA TRP A 182 13.98 -11.80 -9.82
C TRP A 182 12.63 -11.69 -9.13
N GLY A 183 12.30 -10.47 -8.71
CA GLY A 183 10.97 -10.13 -8.23
C GLY A 183 10.63 -10.74 -6.88
N HIS A 184 9.34 -10.70 -6.55
CA HIS A 184 8.72 -11.39 -5.42
C HIS A 184 7.76 -12.47 -5.95
N SER A 185 8.27 -13.52 -6.60
CA SER A 185 7.42 -14.56 -7.21
C SER A 185 6.75 -15.43 -6.14
N PRO A 186 5.40 -15.41 -6.01
CA PRO A 186 4.68 -16.22 -5.02
C PRO A 186 4.52 -17.68 -5.45
N PHE A 187 4.90 -18.04 -6.68
CA PHE A 187 4.65 -19.36 -7.28
C PHE A 187 5.84 -20.32 -7.15
N ARG A 188 6.87 -19.98 -6.38
CA ARG A 188 8.00 -20.88 -6.19
C ARG A 188 7.64 -21.94 -5.16
N ARG A 189 7.84 -23.20 -5.53
CA ARG A 189 7.71 -24.37 -4.63
C ARG A 189 8.54 -24.22 -3.34
N ASP A 190 9.66 -23.50 -3.43
CA ASP A 190 10.51 -23.16 -2.30
C ASP A 190 10.49 -21.63 -2.11
N MET A 191 9.87 -21.15 -1.04
CA MET A 191 9.90 -19.73 -0.67
C MET A 191 11.28 -19.39 -0.10
N ARG A 192 12.18 -18.91 -0.97
CA ARG A 192 13.46 -18.34 -0.55
C ARG A 192 13.31 -16.85 -0.36
N PHE A 193 13.12 -16.43 0.88
CA PHE A 193 13.07 -15.02 1.20
C PHE A 193 14.49 -14.43 1.24
N ASN A 194 14.67 -13.32 0.54
CA ASN A 194 15.90 -12.53 0.63
C ASN A 194 15.58 -11.27 1.44
N GLN A 195 16.57 -10.76 2.17
CA GLN A 195 16.38 -9.63 3.09
C GLN A 195 15.82 -8.38 2.39
N GLU A 196 16.14 -8.21 1.11
CA GLU A 196 15.67 -7.13 0.26
C GLU A 196 14.14 -7.11 0.12
N LEU A 197 13.46 -8.26 0.18
CA LEU A 197 12.00 -8.34 0.12
C LEU A 197 11.31 -7.83 1.40
N PHE A 198 12.06 -7.67 2.49
CA PHE A 198 11.56 -7.15 3.77
C PHE A 198 12.12 -5.77 4.11
N ALA A 199 13.03 -5.24 3.28
CA ALA A 199 13.57 -3.90 3.43
C ALA A 199 12.56 -2.87 2.91
N ILE A 200 11.56 -2.56 3.75
CA ILE A 200 10.48 -1.62 3.41
C ILE A 200 10.65 -0.27 4.11
N PRO A 201 10.26 0.84 3.46
CA PRO A 201 10.17 2.13 4.14
C PRO A 201 9.09 2.08 5.24
N TRP A 202 9.35 2.79 6.33
CA TRP A 202 8.35 3.05 7.36
C TRP A 202 8.50 4.49 7.84
N LEU A 203 7.58 5.35 7.41
CA LEU A 203 7.48 6.73 7.85
C LEU A 203 6.15 6.94 8.55
N ARG A 204 6.18 7.49 9.75
CA ARG A 204 4.99 7.87 10.52
C ARG A 204 5.13 9.29 11.01
N LYS A 205 4.13 10.12 10.72
CA LYS A 205 4.10 11.50 11.21
C LYS A 205 2.68 11.88 11.56
N ARG A 206 2.52 12.43 12.77
CA ARG A 206 1.30 13.13 13.18
C ARG A 206 1.50 14.63 13.06
N ILE A 207 0.49 15.30 12.51
CA ILE A 207 0.39 16.75 12.38
C ILE A 207 -0.85 17.17 13.16
N ASP A 208 -0.65 17.82 14.31
CA ASP A 208 -1.77 18.35 15.11
C ASP A 208 -2.12 19.80 14.74
N ASP A 209 -1.17 20.53 14.13
CA ASP A 209 -1.32 21.94 13.75
C ASP A 209 -0.69 22.19 12.38
N TRP A 210 -1.54 22.29 11.36
CA TRP A 210 -1.13 22.50 9.97
C TRP A 210 -0.50 23.88 9.72
N SER A 211 -0.72 24.87 10.59
CA SER A 211 -0.13 26.21 10.43
C SER A 211 1.41 26.20 10.61
N LYS A 212 1.94 25.16 11.28
CA LYS A 212 3.37 24.98 11.53
C LYS A 212 4.07 24.12 10.48
N ILE A 213 3.33 23.58 9.51
CA ILE A 213 3.87 22.66 8.52
C ILE A 213 4.10 23.40 7.21
N LYS A 214 5.34 23.39 6.74
CA LYS A 214 5.70 23.79 5.39
C LYS A 214 5.77 22.55 4.51
N ILE A 215 4.83 22.42 3.56
CA ILE A 215 4.88 21.37 2.54
C ILE A 215 5.79 21.89 1.42
N THR A 216 6.99 21.33 1.29
CA THR A 216 7.89 21.59 0.16
C THR A 216 7.58 20.58 -0.95
N ARG A 217 7.41 21.09 -2.18
CA ARG A 217 7.39 20.21 -3.36
C ARG A 217 8.84 19.97 -3.76
N GLY A 218 9.27 18.71 -3.79
CA GLY A 218 10.56 18.35 -4.35
C GLY A 218 10.57 18.74 -5.84
N GLY A 219 11.52 19.58 -6.23
CA GLY A 219 11.84 19.86 -7.63
C GLY A 219 13.10 19.10 -8.00
N ALA A 220 13.13 18.54 -9.22
CA ALA A 220 14.22 17.73 -9.76
C ALA A 220 15.53 18.51 -10.05
N ASP A 221 15.76 19.64 -9.37
CA ASP A 221 16.88 20.57 -9.61
C ASP A 221 17.83 20.67 -8.40
N GLU A 222 18.08 19.55 -7.71
CA GLU A 222 19.30 19.35 -6.90
C GLU A 222 20.05 18.08 -7.35
#